data_AF-A0A2Z2P3D7-F1
#
_entry.id   AF-A0A2Z2P3D7-F1
#
_cell.length_a   1.000
_cell.length_b   1.000
_cell.length_c   1.000
_cell.angle_alpha   90.00
_cell.angle_beta   90.00
_cell.angle_gamma   90.00
#
_symmetry.space_group_name_H-M   'P 1'
#
loop_
_entity.id
_entity.type
_entity.pdbx_description
1 polymer ?
#
loop_
_entity_poly.entity_id
_entity_poly.type
_entity_poly.pdbx_seq_one_letter_code
_entity_poly.pdbx_strand_id
1 'polypeptide(L)'
;MISAAQERGIVKHNVARDVKLRRSERHHPDRVFPTKEEIRALVTNALERHEPLIMTALFTGMRMSELRGLSWGYGRFPAKHHHREEAR
;
A
#
# COMPACT_ATOMS: atom_id res chain seq x y z
N MET A 1 6.88 23.16 -9.72
CA MET A 1 5.57 23.18 -10.43
C MET A 1 5.49 24.41 -11.31
N ILE A 2 5.03 24.29 -12.56
CA ILE A 2 4.92 25.43 -13.50
C ILE A 2 3.92 26.49 -12.99
N SER A 3 2.83 26.08 -12.33
CA SER A 3 1.88 27.00 -11.72
C SER A 3 2.52 27.90 -10.66
N ALA A 4 3.35 27.33 -9.78
CA ALA A 4 4.07 28.09 -8.77
C ALA A 4 5.12 29.04 -9.38
N ALA A 5 5.69 28.69 -10.54
CA ALA A 5 6.62 29.55 -11.25
C ALA A 5 5.90 30.73 -11.94
N GLN A 6 4.67 30.52 -12.42
CA GLN A 6 3.81 31.58 -12.94
C GLN A 6 3.37 32.54 -11.84
N GLU A 7 2.97 32.03 -10.67
CA GLU A 7 2.59 32.83 -9.50
C GLU A 7 3.74 33.71 -9.00
N ARG A 8 4.97 33.21 -9.10
CA ARG A 8 6.20 33.94 -8.75
C ARG A 8 6.72 34.84 -9.89
N GLY A 9 6.03 34.94 -11.02
CA GLY A 9 6.43 35.77 -12.16
C GLY A 9 7.64 35.27 -12.95
N ILE A 10 8.12 34.05 -12.69
CA ILE A 10 9.27 33.42 -13.38
C ILE A 10 8.88 33.02 -14.82
N VAL A 11 7.59 32.74 -15.04
CA VAL A 11 7.05 32.34 -16.33
C VAL A 11 5.78 33.13 -16.61
N LYS A 12 5.61 33.64 -17.82
CA LYS A 12 4.48 34.50 -18.20
C LYS A 12 3.15 33.73 -18.32
N HIS A 13 3.18 32.47 -18.77
CA HIS A 13 2.00 31.64 -18.97
C HIS A 13 2.26 30.15 -18.72
N ASN A 14 1.35 29.47 -18.03
CA ASN A 14 1.36 28.02 -17.87
C ASN A 14 0.59 27.35 -19.02
N VAL A 15 1.30 27.07 -20.12
CA VAL A 15 0.74 26.42 -21.32
C VAL A 15 0.13 25.04 -20.99
N ALA A 16 0.64 24.33 -19.98
CA ALA A 16 0.12 23.01 -19.58
C ALA A 16 -1.27 23.07 -18.93
N ARG A 17 -1.74 24.25 -18.50
CA ARG A 17 -3.09 24.43 -17.96
C ARG A 17 -4.17 24.28 -19.04
N ASP A 18 -3.87 24.74 -20.25
CA ASP A 18 -4.83 24.77 -21.35
C ASP A 18 -4.83 23.47 -22.17
N VAL A 19 -3.76 22.68 -22.05
CA VAL A 19 -3.67 21.35 -22.66
C VAL A 19 -4.52 20.37 -21.86
N LYS A 20 -5.78 20.22 -22.26
CA LYS A 20 -6.62 19.09 -21.84
C LYS A 20 -6.16 17.84 -22.58
N LEU A 21 -5.22 17.10 -21.99
CA LEU A 21 -4.96 15.74 -22.44
C LEU A 21 -6.28 14.98 -22.36
N ARG A 22 -6.75 14.43 -23.49
CA ARG A 22 -7.79 13.40 -23.44
C ARG A 22 -7.21 12.30 -22.57
N ARG A 23 -7.66 12.22 -21.32
CA ARG A 23 -7.34 11.08 -20.48
C ARG A 23 -7.87 9.89 -21.27
N SER A 24 -6.98 9.01 -21.71
CA SER A 24 -7.41 7.65 -22.05
C SER A 24 -8.32 7.25 -20.91
N GLU A 25 -9.56 6.85 -21.20
CA GLU A 25 -10.39 6.17 -20.23
C GLU A 25 -9.47 5.13 -19.63
N ARG A 26 -9.07 5.37 -18.38
CA ARG A 26 -8.24 4.42 -17.68
C ARG A 26 -9.21 3.27 -17.53
N HIS A 27 -9.11 2.31 -18.45
CA HIS A 27 -9.56 0.94 -18.32
C HIS A 27 -8.82 0.35 -17.12
N HIS A 28 -9.03 0.94 -15.94
CA HIS A 28 -8.78 0.25 -14.71
C HIS A 28 -10.00 -0.64 -14.60
N PRO A 29 -9.84 -1.96 -14.83
CA PRO A 29 -10.91 -2.88 -14.50
C PRO A 29 -11.37 -2.57 -13.08
N ASP A 30 -12.66 -2.74 -12.83
CA ASP A 30 -13.21 -2.60 -11.48
C ASP A 30 -12.31 -3.35 -10.50
N ARG A 31 -12.00 -2.71 -9.38
CA ARG A 31 -11.14 -3.31 -8.37
C ARG A 31 -11.87 -4.53 -7.82
N VAL A 32 -11.45 -5.72 -8.23
CA VAL A 32 -11.95 -6.98 -7.68
C VAL A 32 -11.30 -7.16 -6.31
N PHE A 33 -12.12 -7.12 -5.27
CA PHE A 33 -11.67 -7.45 -3.94
C PHE A 33 -11.68 -8.98 -3.76
N PRO A 34 -10.65 -9.56 -3.12
CA PRO A 34 -10.65 -10.98 -2.83
C PRO A 34 -11.81 -11.33 -1.88
N THR A 35 -12.41 -12.48 -2.13
CA THR A 35 -13.42 -13.11 -1.27
C THR A 35 -12.82 -13.53 0.07
N LYS A 36 -13.68 -13.90 1.03
CA LYS A 36 -13.23 -14.35 2.35
C LYS A 36 -12.39 -15.62 2.27
N GLU A 37 -12.74 -16.52 1.36
CA GLU A 37 -12.04 -17.77 1.08
C GLU A 37 -10.64 -17.49 0.50
N GLU A 38 -10.55 -16.56 -0.44
CA GLU A 38 -9.26 -16.13 -1.02
C GLU A 38 -8.38 -15.43 0.00
N ILE A 39 -8.95 -14.58 0.86
CA ILE A 39 -8.22 -13.94 1.97
C ILE A 39 -7.64 -15.00 2.91
N ARG A 40 -8.43 -16.01 3.28
CA ARG A 40 -7.96 -17.13 4.11
C ARG A 40 -6.83 -17.89 3.42
N ALA A 41 -6.96 -18.18 2.13
CA ALA A 41 -5.92 -18.85 1.36
C ALA A 41 -4.62 -18.03 1.30
N LEU A 42 -4.73 -16.70 1.14
CA LEU A 42 -3.61 -15.75 1.14
C LEU A 42 -2.82 -15.78 2.44
N VAL A 43 -3.51 -15.80 3.58
CA VAL A 43 -2.89 -15.88 4.89
C VAL A 43 -2.24 -17.24 5.11
N THR A 44 -2.97 -18.34 4.86
CA THR A 44 -2.48 -19.70 5.12
C THR A 44 -1.24 -20.06 4.30
N ASN A 45 -1.13 -19.55 3.08
CA ASN A 45 0.00 -19.82 2.19
C ASN A 45 1.07 -18.71 2.22
N ALA A 46 0.93 -17.71 3.10
CA ALA A 46 1.95 -16.67 3.24
C ALA A 46 3.23 -17.24 3.86
N LEU A 47 4.38 -16.72 3.43
CA LEU A 47 5.63 -16.95 4.15
C LEU A 47 5.55 -16.30 5.53
N GLU A 48 6.15 -16.92 6.56
CA GLU A 48 6.09 -16.44 7.96
C GLU A 48 6.43 -14.95 8.10
N ARG A 49 7.40 -14.45 7.33
CA ARG A 49 7.79 -13.03 7.33
C ARG A 49 6.74 -12.06 6.79
N HIS A 50 5.81 -12.54 5.96
CA HIS A 50 4.80 -11.74 5.27
C HIS A 50 3.44 -11.80 5.96
N GLU A 51 3.18 -12.83 6.77
CA GLU A 51 1.92 -12.98 7.49
C GLU A 51 1.56 -11.76 8.35
N PRO A 52 2.47 -11.18 9.16
CA PRO A 52 2.15 -9.98 9.94
C PRO A 52 1.80 -8.77 9.07
N LEU A 53 2.44 -8.65 7.91
CA LEU A 53 2.21 -7.55 6.97
C LEU A 53 0.81 -7.66 6.34
N ILE A 54 0.45 -8.85 5.88
CA ILE A 54 -0.85 -9.15 5.28
C ILE A 54 -1.96 -8.99 6.32
N MET A 55 -1.78 -9.53 7.52
CA MET A 55 -2.75 -9.40 8.62
C MET A 55 -2.97 -7.94 9.01
N THR A 56 -1.90 -7.16 9.14
CA THR A 56 -2.02 -5.73 9.47
C THR A 56 -2.76 -4.99 8.36
N ALA A 57 -2.46 -5.27 7.08
CA ALA A 57 -3.17 -4.67 5.95
C ALA A 57 -4.68 -4.96 5.98
N LEU A 58 -5.05 -6.22 6.26
CA LEU A 58 -6.46 -6.66 6.29
C LEU A 58 -7.26 -5.99 7.41
N PHE A 59 -6.68 -5.85 8.61
CA PHE A 59 -7.41 -5.31 9.77
C PHE A 59 -7.40 -3.78 9.87
N THR A 60 -6.37 -3.12 9.33
CA THR A 60 -6.22 -1.66 9.44
C THR A 60 -6.63 -0.90 8.17
N GLY A 61 -6.61 -1.56 7.01
CA GLY A 61 -6.82 -0.90 5.72
C GLY A 61 -5.70 0.04 5.29
N MET A 62 -4.52 -0.04 5.94
CA MET A 62 -3.36 0.79 5.61
C MET A 62 -2.86 0.52 4.18
N ARG A 63 -2.35 1.57 3.54
CA ARG A 63 -1.70 1.47 2.23
C ARG A 63 -0.34 0.79 2.34
N MET A 64 0.12 0.18 1.25
CA MET A 64 1.46 -0.45 1.21
C MET A 64 2.62 0.51 1.52
N SER A 65 2.48 1.80 1.24
CA SER A 65 3.48 2.81 1.64
C SER A 65 3.50 3.07 3.15
N GLU A 66 2.33 2.99 3.80
CA GLU A 66 2.19 3.19 5.24
C GLU A 66 2.65 1.94 5.99
N LEU A 67 2.27 0.75 5.51
CA LEU A 67 2.67 -0.53 6.10
C LEU A 67 4.19 -0.71 6.13
N ARG A 68 4.88 -0.35 5.04
CA ARG A 68 6.35 -0.42 4.98
C ARG A 68 7.04 0.62 5.88
N GLY A 69 6.34 1.69 6.25
CA GLY A 69 6.83 2.73 7.14
C GLY A 69 6.57 2.44 8.63
N LEU A 70 5.92 1.32 8.96
CA LEU A 70 5.69 0.93 10.34
C LEU A 70 7.03 0.66 11.04
N SER A 71 7.29 1.43 12.10
CA SER A 71 8.44 1.22 12.97
C SER A 71 8.12 0.18 14.05
N TRP A 72 9.16 -0.49 14.55
CA TRP A 72 9.08 -1.49 15.61
C TRP A 72 8.37 -1.01 16.90
N GLY A 73 8.30 0.30 17.15
CA GLY A 73 7.61 0.87 18.31
C GLY A 73 6.08 0.96 18.17
N TYR A 74 5.54 0.76 16.97
CA TYR A 74 4.12 0.99 16.71
C TYR A 74 3.22 -0.20 17.09
N GLY A 75 3.80 -1.39 17.28
CA GLY A 75 3.06 -2.61 17.59
C GLY A 75 3.74 -3.41 18.69
N ARG A 76 3.08 -3.50 19.86
CA ARG A 76 3.44 -4.51 20.87
C ARG A 76 2.94 -5.87 20.38
N PHE A 77 3.76 -6.59 19.61
CA PHE A 77 3.46 -7.97 19.27
C PHE A 77 3.60 -8.83 20.55
N PRO A 78 2.56 -9.56 20.98
CA PRO A 78 2.76 -10.58 22.00
C PRO A 78 3.72 -11.62 21.43
N ALA A 79 4.89 -11.75 22.06
CA ALA A 79 5.92 -12.70 21.65
C ALA A 79 5.30 -14.10 21.57
N LYS A 80 5.17 -14.63 20.36
CA LYS A 80 4.87 -16.05 20.19
C LYS A 80 6.19 -16.78 20.37
N HIS A 81 6.35 -17.42 21.52
CA HIS A 81 7.45 -18.36 21.77
C HIS A 81 7.35 -19.49 20.75
N HIS A 82 8.14 -19.43 19.68
CA HIS A 82 8.41 -20.60 18.86
C HIS A 82 9.43 -21.46 19.61
N HIS A 83 8.93 -22.34 20.49
CA HIS A 83 9.70 -23.52 20.89
C HIS A 83 9.78 -24.43 19.66
N ARG A 84 10.92 -24.43 18.98
CA ARG A 84 11.33 -25.56 18.15
C ARG A 84 11.75 -26.68 19.10
N GLU A 85 10.85 -27.61 19.35
CA GLU A 85 11.24 -28.95 19.78
C GLU A 85 11.85 -29.65 18.56
N GLU A 86 13.18 -29.68 18.52
CA GLU A 86 13.91 -30.59 17.65
C GLU A 86 13.80 -32.00 18.25
N ALA A 87 12.95 -32.82 17.63
CA ALA A 87 12.94 -34.26 17.81
C ALA A 87 13.98 -34.89 16.88
N ARG A 88 15.17 -35.19 17.42
CA ARG A 88 15.97 -36.44 17.26
C ARG A 88 17.45 -36.21 17.51
#